data_AF-A0A3D2CCV2-F1
#
_entry.id   AF-A0A3D2CCV2-F1
#
_cell.length_a   1.000
_cell.length_b   1.000
_cell.length_c   1.000
_cell.angle_alpha   90.00
_cell.angle_beta   90.00
_cell.angle_gamma   90.00
#
_symmetry.space_group_name_H-M   'P 1'
#
loop_
_entity.id
_entity.type
_entity.pdbx_description
1 polymer ?
#
loop_
_entity_poly.entity_id
_entity_poly.type
_entity_poly.pdbx_seq_one_letter_code
_entity_poly.pdbx_strand_id
1 'polypeptide(L)'
;LCMGLLVGCGGGKKGEASQQACETWLATMVCGETDHRDEFDCSIYTEERCDVADYFNCLTAKTECDEETSTFDFSGWDDCAVVAGCAD
;
A
#
# COMPACT_ATOMS: atom_id res chain seq x y z
N LEU A 1 -5.72 29.16 12.92
CA LEU A 1 -6.71 28.94 14.00
C LEU A 1 -8.02 28.47 13.38
N CYS A 2 -8.39 27.21 13.58
CA CYS A 2 -9.77 26.84 13.86
C CYS A 2 -9.76 26.24 15.27
N MET A 3 -10.61 26.79 16.13
CA MET A 3 -10.79 26.45 17.54
C MET A 3 -11.83 25.34 17.66
N GLY A 4 -11.55 24.37 18.53
CA GLY A 4 -12.48 23.88 19.56
C GLY A 4 -13.72 23.06 19.16
N LEU A 5 -13.94 22.01 19.95
CA LEU A 5 -15.15 21.20 20.17
C LEU A 5 -15.38 19.94 19.31
N LEU A 6 -15.02 18.83 19.95
CA LEU A 6 -15.82 17.61 20.17
C LEU A 6 -16.09 16.66 18.98
N VAL A 7 -15.85 15.39 19.28
CA VAL A 7 -16.11 14.16 18.50
C VAL A 7 -14.93 13.75 17.61
N GLY A 8 -14.23 12.71 18.06
CA GLY A 8 -12.88 12.37 17.65
C GLY A 8 -12.73 11.88 16.21
N CYS A 9 -11.60 12.24 15.61
CA CYS A 9 -10.96 11.38 14.61
C CYS A 9 -10.23 10.23 15.32
N GLY A 10 -10.97 9.49 16.17
CA GLY A 10 -10.52 8.29 16.86
C GLY A 10 -11.07 7.04 16.18
N GLY A 11 -11.13 7.06 14.85
CA GLY A 11 -11.71 6.03 14.02
C GLY A 11 -11.41 6.35 12.57
N GLY A 12 -10.12 6.41 12.22
CA GLY A 12 -9.72 6.38 10.81
C GLY A 12 -10.38 5.16 10.18
N LYS A 13 -11.01 5.34 9.02
CA LYS A 13 -11.61 4.19 8.35
C LYS A 13 -10.47 3.22 8.08
N LYS A 14 -10.66 1.92 8.38
CA LYS A 14 -9.64 0.90 8.14
C LYS A 14 -9.06 0.98 6.71
N GLY A 15 -9.90 1.36 5.74
CA GLY A 15 -9.49 1.66 4.36
C GLY A 15 -8.53 2.84 4.14
N GLU A 16 -8.47 3.84 5.02
CA GLU A 16 -7.52 4.97 4.89
C GLU A 16 -6.07 4.50 5.12
N ALA A 17 -5.83 3.62 6.10
CA ALA A 17 -4.52 3.02 6.33
C ALA A 17 -4.08 2.13 5.17
N SER A 18 -5.03 1.37 4.62
CA SER A 18 -4.81 0.52 3.44
C SER A 18 -4.47 1.32 2.20
N GLN A 19 -5.21 2.41 1.92
CA GLN A 19 -4.89 3.32 0.83
C GLN A 19 -3.47 3.87 1.00
N GLN A 20 -3.13 4.38 2.18
CA GLN A 20 -1.82 4.97 2.41
C GLN A 20 -0.67 3.97 2.24
N ALA A 21 -0.84 2.74 2.71
CA ALA A 21 0.14 1.67 2.51
C ALA A 21 0.26 1.28 1.03
N CYS A 22 -0.85 1.20 0.30
CA CYS A 22 -0.86 0.99 -1.14
C CYS A 22 -0.09 2.08 -1.88
N GLU A 23 -0.34 3.36 -1.60
CA GLU A 23 0.35 4.49 -2.24
C GLU A 23 1.87 4.47 -1.94
N THR A 24 2.24 4.05 -0.74
CA THR A 24 3.65 3.89 -0.34
C THR A 24 4.32 2.77 -1.14
N TRP A 25 3.66 1.62 -1.27
CA TRP A 25 4.13 0.54 -2.13
C TRP A 25 4.18 0.97 -3.60
N LEU A 26 3.16 1.65 -4.10
CA LEU A 26 3.09 2.13 -5.48
C LEU A 26 4.25 3.07 -5.82
N ALA A 27 4.69 3.90 -4.88
CA ALA A 27 5.88 4.73 -5.05
C ALA A 27 7.18 3.93 -5.28
N THR A 28 7.21 2.65 -4.90
CA THR A 28 8.33 1.72 -5.17
C THR A 28 8.23 1.02 -6.52
N MET A 29 7.09 1.14 -7.21
CA MET A 29 6.84 0.52 -8.52
C MET A 29 7.42 1.31 -9.69
N VAL A 30 8.56 1.98 -9.46
CA VAL A 30 9.39 2.62 -10.48
C VAL A 30 10.80 2.04 -10.38
N CYS A 31 11.26 1.41 -11.47
CA CYS A 31 12.57 0.78 -11.56
C CYS A 31 13.22 1.17 -12.89
N GLY A 32 14.05 2.22 -12.85
CA GLY A 32 14.69 2.79 -14.04
C GLY A 32 13.67 3.23 -15.11
N GLU A 33 13.69 2.58 -16.27
CA GLU A 33 12.74 2.86 -17.37
C GLU A 33 11.37 2.18 -17.20
N THR A 34 11.24 1.24 -16.26
CA THR A 34 10.00 0.50 -15.99
C THR A 34 9.19 1.23 -14.92
N ASP A 35 7.94 1.55 -15.23
CA ASP A 35 6.98 2.19 -14.33
C ASP A 35 5.65 1.44 -14.39
N HIS A 36 5.26 0.80 -13.28
CA HIS A 36 4.02 0.05 -13.16
C HIS A 36 2.94 0.84 -12.42
N ARG A 37 3.16 2.11 -12.06
CA ARG A 37 2.24 2.85 -11.19
C ARG A 37 0.85 3.03 -11.79
N ASP A 38 0.77 3.18 -13.10
CA ASP A 38 -0.49 3.37 -13.82
C ASP A 38 -1.36 2.09 -13.88
N GLU A 39 -0.80 0.94 -13.49
CA GLU A 39 -1.50 -0.35 -13.50
C GLU A 39 -2.31 -0.60 -12.23
N PHE A 40 -2.07 0.18 -11.17
CA PHE A 40 -2.70 0.01 -9.87
C PHE A 40 -3.45 1.27 -9.45
N ASP A 41 -4.65 1.08 -8.91
CA ASP A 41 -5.47 2.15 -8.35
C ASP A 41 -5.65 1.92 -6.85
N CYS A 42 -4.93 2.69 -6.01
CA CYS A 42 -5.02 2.59 -4.56
C CYS A 42 -6.31 3.21 -3.99
N SER A 43 -7.05 3.99 -4.78
CA SER A 43 -8.29 4.63 -4.31
C SER A 43 -9.37 3.61 -3.97
N ILE A 44 -9.32 2.41 -4.57
CA ILE A 44 -10.26 1.32 -4.30
C ILE A 44 -10.29 0.89 -2.81
N TYR A 45 -9.19 1.13 -2.08
CA TYR A 45 -9.09 0.75 -0.67
C TYR A 45 -9.70 1.78 0.29
N THR A 46 -10.05 2.99 -0.17
CA THR A 46 -10.60 4.05 0.71
C THR A 46 -11.95 3.70 1.34
N GLU A 47 -12.76 2.91 0.63
CA GLU A 47 -14.07 2.48 1.09
C GLU A 47 -14.05 1.09 1.73
N GLU A 48 -12.89 0.42 1.70
CA GLU A 48 -12.71 -0.90 2.28
C GLU A 48 -12.88 -0.86 3.81
N ARG A 49 -13.60 -1.85 4.32
CA ARG A 49 -13.82 -2.02 5.76
C ARG A 49 -12.68 -2.76 6.45
N CYS A 50 -11.84 -3.42 5.67
CA CYS A 50 -10.69 -4.16 6.15
C CYS A 50 -9.43 -3.32 6.00
N ASP A 51 -8.56 -3.42 6.99
CA ASP A 51 -7.23 -2.84 6.89
C ASP A 51 -6.29 -3.89 6.30
N VAL A 52 -5.88 -3.70 5.05
CA VAL A 52 -4.91 -4.52 4.33
C VAL A 52 -3.54 -3.84 4.24
N ALA A 53 -3.23 -2.88 5.12
CA ALA A 53 -1.93 -2.20 5.11
C ALA A 53 -0.74 -3.17 5.22
N ASP A 54 -0.87 -4.24 6.01
CA ASP A 54 0.19 -5.24 6.18
C ASP A 54 0.51 -6.02 4.90
N TYR A 55 -0.48 -6.22 4.02
CA TYR A 55 -0.25 -6.76 2.69
C TYR A 55 0.68 -5.85 1.88
N PHE A 56 0.36 -4.56 1.81
CA PHE A 56 1.19 -3.59 1.08
C PHE A 56 2.58 -3.40 1.70
N ASN A 57 2.67 -3.39 3.03
CA ASN A 57 3.97 -3.35 3.72
C ASN A 57 4.82 -4.57 3.37
N CYS A 58 4.21 -5.76 3.27
CA CYS A 58 4.90 -6.95 2.80
C CYS A 58 5.34 -6.82 1.34
N LEU A 59 4.47 -6.35 0.44
CA LEU A 59 4.83 -6.13 -0.97
C LEU A 59 6.01 -5.16 -1.09
N THR A 60 6.01 -4.06 -0.35
CA THR A 60 7.14 -3.13 -0.31
C THR A 60 8.43 -3.82 0.12
N ALA A 61 8.38 -4.66 1.16
CA ALA A 61 9.56 -5.37 1.65
C ALA A 61 10.07 -6.48 0.71
N LYS A 62 9.23 -6.95 -0.22
CA LYS A 62 9.51 -8.06 -1.13
C LYS A 62 9.67 -7.64 -2.59
N THR A 63 9.42 -6.38 -2.92
CA THR A 63 9.66 -5.82 -4.25
C THR A 63 11.13 -5.41 -4.32
N GLU A 64 11.90 -6.08 -5.15
CA GLU A 64 13.28 -5.72 -5.43
C GLU A 64 13.39 -5.18 -6.86
N CYS A 65 14.20 -4.14 -7.05
CA CYS A 65 14.48 -3.56 -8.35
C CYS A 65 15.97 -3.75 -8.66
N ASP A 66 16.26 -4.39 -9.78
CA ASP A 66 17.59 -4.36 -10.38
C ASP A 66 17.70 -3.07 -11.20
N GLU A 67 18.40 -2.07 -10.64
CA GLU A 67 18.60 -0.78 -11.28
C GLU A 67 19.48 -0.86 -12.55
N GLU A 68 20.32 -1.90 -12.70
CA GLU A 68 21.17 -2.06 -13.89
C GLU A 68 20.34 -2.49 -15.09
N THR A 69 19.35 -3.36 -14.87
CA THR A 69 18.48 -3.89 -15.94
C THR A 69 17.08 -3.30 -15.95
N SER A 70 16.76 -2.38 -15.04
CA SER A 70 15.40 -1.83 -14.86
C SER A 70 14.33 -2.91 -14.72
N THR A 71 14.67 -4.02 -14.05
CA THR A 71 13.83 -5.21 -13.93
C THR A 71 13.39 -5.39 -12.48
N PHE A 72 12.10 -5.69 -12.29
CA PHE A 72 11.57 -6.06 -10.99
C PHE A 72 11.73 -7.54 -10.69
N ASP A 73 12.01 -7.86 -9.43
CA ASP A 73 11.80 -9.16 -8.83
C ASP A 73 10.58 -9.10 -7.90
N PHE A 74 9.57 -9.91 -8.22
CA PHE A 74 8.32 -10.06 -7.48
C PHE A 74 8.19 -11.43 -6.81
N SER A 75 9.24 -12.24 -6.80
CA SER A 75 9.21 -13.64 -6.33
C SER A 75 8.74 -13.81 -4.88
N GLY A 76 8.84 -12.77 -4.06
CA GLY A 76 8.37 -12.75 -2.68
C GLY A 76 6.91 -12.33 -2.47
N TRP A 77 6.17 -11.97 -3.53
CA TRP A 77 4.79 -11.46 -3.40
C TRP A 77 3.77 -12.52 -2.98
N ASP A 78 3.96 -13.78 -3.39
CA ASP A 78 3.06 -14.87 -3.02
C ASP A 78 3.02 -15.09 -1.49
N ASP A 79 4.13 -14.81 -0.80
CA ASP A 79 4.19 -14.86 0.66
C ASP A 79 3.32 -13.77 1.32
N CYS A 80 3.06 -12.66 0.63
CA CYS A 80 2.29 -11.55 1.16
C CYS A 80 0.78 -11.81 1.16
N ALA A 81 0.30 -12.73 0.32
CA ALA A 81 -1.10 -13.12 0.30
C ALA A 81 -1.57 -13.71 1.64
N VAL A 82 -0.66 -14.27 2.45
CA VAL A 82 -1.01 -14.83 3.77
C VAL A 82 -1.30 -13.77 4.83
N VAL A 83 -0.82 -12.54 4.61
CA VAL A 83 -1.10 -11.37 5.45
C VAL A 83 -2.17 -10.46 4.84
N ALA A 84 -2.62 -10.77 3.61
CA ALA A 84 -3.78 -10.13 3.00
C ALA A 84 -5.05 -10.59 3.73
N GLY A 85 -5.46 -9.79 4.71
CA GLY A 85 -6.63 -10.02 5.52
C GLY A 85 -7.01 -8.74 6.24
N CYS A 86 -8.16 -8.74 6.91
CA CYS A 86 -8.54 -7.63 7.75
C CYS A 86 -7.61 -7.63 8.98
N ALA A 87 -6.64 -6.72 9.04
CA ALA A 87 -5.86 -6.52 10.26
C ALA A 87 -6.83 -6.20 11.41
N ASP A 88 -6.66 -6.93 12.52
CA ASP A 88 -7.56 -6.89 13.68
C ASP A 88 -7.66 -5.50 14.32
#